data_AF-A0A383BJ13-F1
#
_entry.id   AF-A0A383BJ13-F1
#
_cell.length_a   1.000
_cell.length_b   1.000
_cell.length_c   1.000
_cell.angle_alpha   90.00
_cell.angle_beta   90.00
_cell.angle_gamma   90.00
#
_symmetry.space_group_name_H-M   'P 1'
#
loop_
_entity.id
_entity.type
_entity.pdbx_description
1 polymer ?
#
loop_
_entity_poly.entity_id
_entity_poly.type
_entity_poly.pdbx_seq_one_letter_code
_entity_poly.pdbx_strand_id
1 'polypeptide(L)'
;MKKTFYKIIKIGLANLIIIVLFFVILEGGASLYFAYQGVRQAIEKEPFLAERLHTEYDSLLGWINKPNISIDHMYGPNVYLKTNSQRFRNNNDFTIMVPEGKIRVICSG
;
A
#
# COMPACT_ATOMS: atom_id res chain seq x y z
N MET A 1 28.56 -41.17 -34.46
CA MET A 1 28.67 -39.71 -34.22
C MET A 1 27.41 -38.92 -34.55
N LYS A 2 26.92 -38.88 -35.81
CA LYS A 2 25.74 -38.05 -36.19
C LYS A 2 24.45 -38.34 -35.40
N LYS A 3 24.12 -39.61 -35.15
CA LYS A 3 22.93 -40.01 -34.36
C LYS A 3 22.99 -39.53 -32.90
N THR A 4 24.15 -39.65 -32.27
CA THR A 4 24.37 -39.21 -30.88
C THR A 4 24.24 -37.70 -30.76
N PHE A 5 24.83 -36.96 -31.70
CA PHE A 5 24.73 -35.51 -31.79
C PHE A 5 23.28 -35.03 -31.93
N TYR A 6 22.50 -35.66 -32.81
CA TYR A 6 21.06 -35.35 -32.99
C TYR A 6 20.25 -35.59 -31.71
N LYS A 7 20.60 -36.63 -30.95
CA LYS A 7 19.94 -36.99 -29.69
C LYS A 7 20.21 -35.94 -28.61
N ILE A 8 21.45 -35.45 -28.51
CA ILE A 8 21.86 -34.39 -27.57
C ILE A 8 21.12 -33.08 -27.91
N ILE A 9 21.10 -32.68 -29.18
CA ILE A 9 20.36 -31.49 -29.62
C ILE A 9 18.88 -31.60 -29.27
N LYS A 10 18.25 -32.75 -29.53
CA LYS A 10 16.84 -32.97 -29.22
C LYS A 10 16.53 -32.82 -27.73
N ILE A 11 17.41 -33.34 -26.86
CA ILE A 11 17.27 -33.21 -25.40
C ILE A 11 17.46 -31.75 -24.97
N GLY A 12 18.47 -31.06 -25.52
CA GLY A 12 18.72 -29.64 -25.25
C GLY A 12 17.53 -28.76 -25.63
N LEU A 13 16.96 -28.98 -26.82
CA LEU A 13 15.75 -28.30 -27.28
C LEU A 13 14.55 -28.57 -26.38
N ALA A 14 14.33 -29.83 -25.99
CA ALA A 14 13.23 -30.17 -25.09
C ALA A 14 13.35 -29.45 -23.74
N ASN A 15 14.54 -29.43 -23.14
CA ASN A 15 14.79 -28.73 -21.88
C ASN A 15 14.61 -27.21 -22.02
N LEU A 16 15.08 -26.62 -23.12
CA LEU A 16 14.89 -25.20 -23.38
C LEU A 16 13.40 -24.84 -23.46
N ILE A 17 12.61 -25.64 -24.18
CA ILE A 17 11.15 -25.45 -24.28
C ILE A 17 10.50 -25.55 -22.89
N ILE A 18 10.89 -26.53 -22.07
CA ILE A 18 10.35 -26.69 -20.72
C ILE A 18 10.65 -25.46 -19.85
N ILE A 19 11.88 -24.94 -19.91
CA ILE A 19 12.29 -23.76 -19.15
C ILE A 19 11.50 -22.52 -19.59
N VAL A 20 11.37 -22.31 -20.90
CA VAL A 20 10.58 -21.18 -21.44
C VAL A 20 9.12 -21.30 -20.99
N LEU A 21 8.52 -22.49 -21.12
CA LEU A 21 7.15 -22.73 -20.69
C LEU A 21 6.96 -22.47 -19.19
N PHE A 22 7.94 -22.88 -18.37
CA PHE A 22 7.92 -22.64 -16.94
C PHE A 22 7.92 -21.14 -16.61
N PHE A 23 8.78 -20.34 -17.27
CA PHE A 23 8.79 -18.88 -17.08
C PHE A 23 7.48 -18.23 -17.54
N VAL A 24 6.92 -18.67 -18.67
CA VAL A 24 5.61 -18.18 -19.16
C VAL A 24 4.51 -18.45 -18.14
N ILE A 25 4.49 -19.65 -17.53
CA ILE A 25 3.51 -20.00 -16.50
C ILE A 25 3.71 -19.16 -15.24
N LEU A 26 4.96 -18.95 -14.80
CA LEU A 26 5.25 -18.12 -13.63
C LEU A 26 4.84 -16.66 -13.85
N GLU A 27 5.21 -16.08 -14.98
CA GLU A 27 4.89 -14.69 -15.32
C GLU A 27 3.38 -14.49 -15.51
N GLY A 28 2.73 -15.40 -16.23
CA GLY A 28 1.28 -15.40 -16.41
C GLY A 28 0.54 -15.60 -15.09
N GLY A 29 1.00 -16.52 -14.24
CA GLY A 29 0.44 -16.77 -12.92
C GLY A 29 0.58 -15.57 -11.98
N ALA A 30 1.76 -14.93 -11.96
CA ALA A 30 1.98 -13.69 -11.20
C ALA A 30 1.07 -12.56 -11.70
N SER A 31 0.96 -12.39 -13.02
CA SER A 31 0.10 -11.38 -13.64
C SER A 31 -1.37 -11.58 -13.29
N LEU A 32 -1.87 -12.82 -13.34
CA LEU A 32 -3.24 -13.17 -12.94
C LEU A 32 -3.47 -12.90 -11.44
N TYR A 33 -2.51 -13.25 -10.59
CA TYR A 33 -2.59 -12.98 -9.15
C TYR A 33 -2.68 -11.47 -8.85
N PHE A 34 -1.82 -10.65 -9.46
CA PHE A 34 -1.86 -9.20 -9.28
C PHE A 34 -3.11 -8.57 -9.87
N ALA A 35 -3.59 -9.04 -11.03
CA ALA A 35 -4.85 -8.60 -11.61
C ALA A 35 -6.04 -8.90 -10.67
N TYR A 36 -6.07 -10.11 -10.08
CA TYR A 36 -7.09 -10.48 -9.10
C TYR A 36 -7.06 -9.58 -7.87
N GLN A 37 -5.89 -9.31 -7.31
CA GLN A 37 -5.75 -8.40 -6.16
C GLN A 37 -6.19 -6.98 -6.50
N GLY A 38 -5.85 -6.48 -7.69
CA GLY A 38 -6.29 -5.16 -8.16
C GLY A 38 -7.82 -5.06 -8.30
N VAL A 39 -8.47 -6.12 -8.81
CA VAL A 39 -9.94 -6.19 -8.90
C VAL A 39 -10.57 -6.22 -7.51
N ARG A 40 -10.05 -7.04 -6.59
CA ARG A 40 -10.55 -7.07 -5.20
C ARG A 40 -10.44 -5.71 -4.53
N GLN A 41 -9.30 -5.05 -4.65
CA GLN A 41 -9.08 -3.71 -4.10
C GLN A 41 -10.07 -2.69 -4.65
N ALA A 42 -10.35 -2.72 -5.96
CA ALA A 42 -11.32 -1.82 -6.59
C ALA A 42 -12.76 -2.07 -6.11
N ILE A 43 -13.14 -3.34 -5.92
CA ILE A 43 -14.46 -3.73 -5.42
C ILE A 43 -14.63 -3.35 -3.94
N GLU A 44 -13.61 -3.58 -3.13
CA GLU A 44 -13.64 -3.37 -1.67
C GLU A 44 -13.42 -1.90 -1.27
N LYS A 45 -13.14 -1.02 -2.25
CA LYS A 45 -12.81 0.41 -2.03
C LYS A 45 -11.69 0.61 -1.01
N GLU A 46 -10.83 -0.38 -0.85
CA GLU A 46 -9.64 -0.29 -0.04
C GLU A 46 -8.75 0.80 -0.64
N PRO A 47 -8.45 1.88 0.08
CA PRO A 47 -7.61 2.94 -0.45
C PRO A 47 -6.23 2.35 -0.78
N PHE A 48 -5.79 2.51 -2.04
CA PHE A 48 -4.47 2.07 -2.50
C PHE A 48 -3.31 2.62 -1.64
N LEU A 49 -3.56 3.73 -0.95
CA LEU A 49 -2.65 4.36 -0.02
C LEU A 49 -3.48 4.83 1.17
N ALA A 50 -3.28 4.25 2.35
CA ALA A 50 -4.11 4.48 3.53
C ALA A 50 -4.15 5.99 3.90
N GLU A 51 -3.03 6.68 3.68
CA GLU A 51 -2.84 8.10 3.92
C GLU A 51 -3.84 8.96 3.13
N ARG A 52 -4.34 8.52 1.96
CA ARG A 52 -5.37 9.29 1.21
C ARG A 52 -6.67 9.47 1.97
N LEU A 53 -6.99 8.56 2.90
CA LEU A 53 -8.19 8.69 3.72
C LEU A 53 -8.08 9.91 4.64
N HIS A 54 -6.94 10.09 5.28
CA HIS A 54 -6.77 11.05 6.36
C HIS A 54 -5.80 12.19 6.07
N THR A 55 -5.19 12.27 4.89
CA THR A 55 -4.28 13.36 4.51
C THR A 55 -4.81 14.17 3.33
N GLU A 56 -4.40 15.43 3.29
CA GLU A 56 -4.58 16.35 2.17
C GLU A 56 -3.30 17.14 1.94
N TYR A 57 -3.12 17.63 0.72
CA TYR A 57 -1.94 18.38 0.35
C TYR A 57 -2.10 19.86 0.69
N ASP A 58 -1.17 20.38 1.47
CA ASP A 58 -0.94 21.80 1.73
C ASP A 58 0.32 22.24 0.97
N SER A 59 0.24 23.39 0.29
CA SER A 59 1.32 23.85 -0.59
C SER A 59 2.58 24.28 0.16
N LEU A 60 2.49 24.58 1.46
CA LEU A 60 3.61 25.02 2.29
C LEU A 60 4.20 23.86 3.10
N LEU A 61 3.34 23.00 3.65
CA LEU A 61 3.72 21.95 4.59
C LEU A 61 3.78 20.55 3.95
N GLY A 62 3.29 20.39 2.72
CA GLY A 62 3.15 19.09 2.07
C GLY A 62 1.91 18.33 2.56
N TRP A 63 2.06 17.03 2.78
CA TRP A 63 0.93 16.20 3.22
C TRP A 63 0.61 16.43 4.69
N ILE A 64 -0.56 17.00 4.98
CA ILE A 64 -1.07 17.24 6.33
C ILE A 64 -2.29 16.38 6.60
N ASN A 65 -2.62 16.14 7.87
CA ASN A 65 -3.85 15.45 8.22
C ASN A 65 -5.08 16.32 7.93
N LYS A 66 -6.16 15.70 7.46
CA LYS A 66 -7.51 16.27 7.41
C LYS A 66 -8.04 16.51 8.83
N PRO A 67 -8.82 17.56 9.08
CA PRO A 67 -9.38 17.85 10.40
C PRO A 67 -10.60 16.95 10.66
N ASN A 68 -10.90 16.70 11.94
CA ASN A 68 -12.13 16.04 12.40
C ASN A 68 -12.43 14.68 11.76
N ILE A 69 -11.40 13.90 11.44
CA ILE A 69 -11.57 12.56 10.87
C ILE A 69 -11.52 11.51 11.98
N SER A 70 -12.38 10.49 11.87
CA SER A 70 -12.32 9.27 12.66
C SER A 70 -12.40 8.07 11.71
N ILE A 71 -11.36 7.24 11.71
CA ILE A 71 -11.28 6.02 10.90
C ILE A 71 -10.98 4.87 11.83
N ASP A 72 -11.94 3.97 11.95
CA ASP A 72 -11.76 2.72 12.68
C ASP A 72 -10.87 1.78 11.89
N HIS A 73 -10.09 0.97 12.61
CA HIS A 73 -9.23 -0.07 12.04
C HIS A 73 -8.16 0.42 11.03
N MET A 74 -7.83 1.72 11.04
CA MET A 74 -6.88 2.36 10.14
C MET A 74 -5.50 1.66 10.06
N TYR A 75 -5.00 1.18 11.20
CA TYR A 75 -3.68 0.51 11.27
C TYR A 75 -3.80 -0.96 11.71
N GLY A 76 -4.93 -1.58 11.43
CA GLY A 76 -5.24 -2.95 11.80
C GLY A 76 -6.40 -3.07 12.80
N PRO A 77 -6.77 -4.31 13.16
CA PRO A 77 -7.92 -4.57 14.02
C PRO A 77 -7.85 -3.79 15.33
N ASN A 78 -8.94 -3.12 15.67
CA ASN A 78 -9.11 -2.23 16.83
C ASN A 78 -8.11 -1.05 16.95
N VAL A 79 -7.34 -0.72 15.90
CA VAL A 79 -6.44 0.44 15.89
C VAL A 79 -7.03 1.57 15.05
N TYR A 80 -7.55 2.59 15.72
CA TYR A 80 -8.18 3.74 15.06
C TYR A 80 -7.20 4.90 14.82
N LEU A 81 -7.59 5.77 13.90
CA LEU A 81 -7.03 7.09 13.72
C LEU A 81 -8.12 8.14 13.95
N LYS A 82 -7.86 9.09 14.85
CA LYS A 82 -8.72 10.24 15.08
C LYS A 82 -7.91 11.53 15.03
N THR A 83 -8.39 12.50 14.27
CA THR A 83 -7.84 13.86 14.20
C THR A 83 -8.86 14.86 14.75
N ASN A 84 -8.37 15.89 15.41
CA ASN A 84 -9.23 16.96 15.93
C ASN A 84 -9.39 18.10 14.90
N SER A 85 -10.09 19.16 15.28
CA SER A 85 -10.35 20.35 14.46
C SER A 85 -9.08 21.08 14.01
N GLN A 86 -8.00 20.96 14.79
CA GLN A 86 -6.67 21.48 14.46
C GLN A 86 -5.78 20.44 13.76
N ARG A 87 -6.34 19.33 13.29
CA ARG A 87 -5.66 18.26 12.53
C ARG A 87 -4.66 17.42 13.32
N PHE A 88 -4.53 17.65 14.63
CA PHE A 88 -3.67 16.84 15.48
C PHE A 88 -4.32 15.49 15.73
N ARG A 89 -3.49 14.42 15.82
CA ARG A 89 -3.95 13.10 16.25
C ARG A 89 -4.35 13.17 17.73
N ASN A 90 -5.62 13.43 17.98
CA ASN A 90 -6.14 13.63 19.32
C ASN A 90 -7.65 13.34 19.35
N ASN A 91 -8.13 12.83 20.48
CA ASN A 91 -9.55 12.53 20.67
C ASN A 91 -10.39 13.75 21.03
N ASN A 92 -9.73 14.81 21.52
CA ASN A 92 -10.37 16.00 22.03
C ASN A 92 -10.07 17.22 21.15
N ASP A 93 -11.09 18.04 20.99
CA ASP A 93 -10.94 19.40 20.46
C ASP A 93 -10.45 20.35 21.55
N PHE A 94 -9.62 21.29 21.14
CA PHE A 94 -9.15 22.38 21.98
C PHE A 94 -8.99 23.63 21.13
N THR A 95 -8.94 24.79 21.77
CA THR A 95 -8.79 26.08 21.08
C THR A 95 -7.35 26.28 20.62
N ILE A 96 -7.16 27.14 19.62
CA ILE A 96 -5.83 27.52 19.15
C ILE A 96 -5.05 28.23 20.26
N MET A 97 -5.73 29.06 21.07
CA MET A 97 -5.09 29.73 22.21
C MET A 97 -4.63 28.72 23.27
N VAL A 98 -3.41 28.89 23.76
CA VAL A 98 -2.90 28.12 24.89
C VAL A 98 -3.53 28.68 26.17
N PRO A 99 -4.14 27.85 27.03
CA PRO A 99 -4.70 28.34 28.29
C PRO A 99 -3.64 29.01 29.18
N GLU A 100 -4.08 29.98 30.00
CA GLU A 100 -3.19 30.69 30.92
C GLU A 100 -2.48 29.74 31.88
N GLY A 101 -1.19 29.98 32.12
CA GLY A 101 -0.35 29.13 32.98
C GLY A 101 -0.06 27.74 32.42
N LYS A 102 -0.36 27.46 31.14
CA LYS A 102 -0.05 26.19 30.47
C LYS A 102 0.96 26.38 29.35
N ILE A 103 1.67 25.29 29.04
CA ILE A 103 2.57 25.19 27.88
C ILE A 103 1.98 24.13 26.93
N ARG A 104 1.91 24.44 25.64
CA ARG A 104 1.52 23.47 24.61
C ARG A 104 2.77 22.92 23.94
N VAL A 105 2.96 21.61 24.06
CA VAL A 105 3.98 20.87 23.33
C VAL A 105 3.34 20.25 22.10
N ILE A 106 3.93 20.50 20.93
CA ILE A 106 3.50 19.91 19.65
C ILE A 106 4.62 18.96 19.20
N CYS A 107 4.29 17.69 19.02
CA CYS A 107 5.20 16.69 18.48
C CYS A 107 4.86 16.48 17.00
N SER A 108 5.66 17.04 16.09
CA SER A 108 5.44 16.99 14.63
C SER A 108 6.25 15.87 13.95
N GLY A 109 6.45 14.75 14.64
CA GLY A 109 7.18 13.60 14.12
C GLY A 109 6.47 12.90 12.97
#